data_AF-A0AAP0BSP4-F1
#
_entry.id   AF-A0AAP0BSP4-F1
#
_cell.length_a   1.000
_cell.length_b   1.000
_cell.length_c   1.000
_cell.angle_alpha   90.00
_cell.angle_beta   90.00
_cell.angle_gamma   90.00
#
_symmetry.space_group_name_H-M   'P 1'
#
loop_
_entity.id
_entity.type
_entity.pdbx_description
1 polymer ?
#
loop_
_entity_poly.entity_id
_entity_poly.type
_entity_poly.pdbx_seq_one_letter_code
_entity_poly.pdbx_strand_id
1 'polypeptide(L)'
;MVCYVQLFFFVANIFTTVLFSQISSLQQDTGNSLPSEVHNWEIKKVGEAPTQEGGDDCGVFVLKYMEAIASIKAVSWSTFKGWHKNMSIFRAEIAVKMIKLFCSIK
;
A
#
# COMPACT_ATOMS: atom_id res chain seq x y z
N MET A 1 13.43 14.04 -11.21
CA MET A 1 12.83 12.72 -10.91
C MET A 1 12.05 12.87 -9.62
N VAL A 2 10.75 13.13 -9.70
CA VAL A 2 9.91 13.41 -8.52
C VAL A 2 9.44 12.06 -7.96
N CYS A 3 9.97 11.66 -6.80
CA CYS A 3 9.50 10.48 -6.09
C CYS A 3 8.11 10.76 -5.52
N TYR A 4 7.07 10.34 -6.22
CA TYR A 4 5.72 10.24 -5.66
C TYR A 4 5.66 9.01 -4.75
N VAL A 5 6.06 9.15 -3.49
CA VAL A 5 5.75 8.12 -2.49
C VAL A 5 4.34 8.40 -2.01
N GLN A 6 3.37 7.78 -2.67
CA GLN A 6 1.97 7.86 -2.29
C GLN A 6 1.76 7.00 -1.03
N LEU A 7 1.94 7.60 0.15
CA LEU A 7 1.58 6.95 1.42
C LEU A 7 0.05 6.83 1.47
N PHE A 8 -0.46 5.64 1.18
CA PHE A 8 -1.88 5.33 1.32
C PHE A 8 -2.18 4.85 2.73
N PHE A 9 -2.87 5.70 3.50
CA PHE A 9 -3.46 5.32 4.77
C PHE A 9 -4.84 4.73 4.53
N PHE A 10 -4.97 3.43 4.77
CA PHE A 10 -6.19 2.68 4.58
C PHE A 10 -6.95 2.59 5.90
N VAL A 11 -7.60 3.68 6.31
CA VAL A 11 -8.57 3.62 7.41
C VAL A 11 -9.77 4.47 7.05
N ALA A 12 -10.94 3.83 7.00
CA ALA A 12 -12.19 4.38 6.52
C ALA A 12 -12.71 5.61 7.30
N ASN A 13 -12.06 6.06 8.37
CA ASN A 13 -12.40 7.27 9.14
C ASN A 13 -11.19 7.75 9.99
N ILE A 14 -10.00 7.86 9.41
CA ILE A 14 -8.91 8.55 10.11
C ILE A 14 -9.10 10.05 9.97
N PHE A 15 -9.42 10.71 11.09
CA PHE A 15 -9.32 12.17 11.24
C PHE A 15 -7.92 12.60 10.78
N THR A 16 -7.82 13.68 10.00
CA THR A 16 -6.56 14.25 9.49
C THR A 16 -5.45 14.36 10.55
N THR A 17 -5.81 14.54 11.81
CA THR A 17 -4.90 14.55 12.95
C THR A 17 -4.17 13.22 13.18
N VAL A 18 -4.85 12.07 13.07
CA VAL A 18 -4.24 10.74 13.26
C VAL A 18 -3.28 10.44 12.11
N LEU A 19 -3.61 10.89 10.89
CA LEU A 19 -2.78 10.77 9.71
C LEU A 19 -1.43 11.50 9.85
N PHE A 20 -1.46 12.76 10.28
CA PHE A 20 -0.22 13.53 10.50
C PHE A 20 0.63 12.97 11.65
N SER A 21 -0.01 12.45 12.70
CA SER A 21 0.70 11.77 13.78
C SER A 21 1.42 10.50 13.28
N GLN A 22 0.78 9.72 12.40
CA GLN A 22 1.40 8.53 11.82
C GLN A 22 2.55 8.88 10.85
N ILE A 23 2.40 9.91 10.02
CA ILE A 23 3.49 10.40 9.16
C ILE A 23 4.70 10.83 10.01
N SER A 24 4.45 11.56 11.10
CA SER A 24 5.51 12.02 12.00
C SER A 24 6.22 10.85 12.68
N SER A 25 5.47 9.84 13.13
CA SER A 25 6.04 8.61 13.72
C SER A 25 6.90 7.85 12.70
N LEU A 26 6.42 7.69 11.45
CA LEU A 26 7.17 7.03 10.39
C LEU A 26 8.44 7.81 10.02
N GLN A 27 8.41 9.14 10.03
CA GLN A 27 9.60 9.96 9.78
C GLN A 27 10.65 9.80 10.89
N GLN A 28 10.21 9.68 12.14
CA GLN A 28 11.08 9.41 13.28
C GLN A 28 11.69 8.00 13.18
N ASP A 29 10.87 6.98 12.90
CA ASP A 29 11.30 5.58 12.78
C ASP A 29 12.28 5.37 11.60
N THR A 30 12.09 6.11 10.52
CA THR A 30 12.95 6.04 9.33
C THR A 30 14.23 6.86 9.46
N GLY A 31 14.50 7.45 10.64
CA GLY A 31 15.75 8.15 10.93
C GLY A 31 16.01 9.37 10.03
N ASN A 32 14.96 10.09 9.62
CA ASN A 32 15.01 11.19 8.65
C ASN A 32 15.41 10.77 7.22
N SER A 33 15.25 9.50 6.85
CA SER A 33 15.41 9.09 5.43
C SER A 33 14.23 9.56 4.55
N LEU A 34 13.13 9.99 5.15
CA LEU A 34 12.07 10.72 4.45
C LEU A 34 12.44 12.21 4.29
N PRO A 35 12.07 12.83 3.16
CA PRO A 35 12.28 14.26 2.96
C PRO A 35 11.56 15.11 4.01
N SER A 36 12.17 16.23 4.41
CA SER A 36 11.63 17.17 5.42
C SER A 36 10.23 17.70 5.10
N GLU A 37 9.89 17.73 3.82
CA GLU A 37 8.64 18.24 3.27
C GLU A 37 7.52 17.19 3.19
N VAL A 38 7.70 15.99 3.78
CA VAL A 38 6.69 14.92 3.76
C VAL A 38 5.33 15.37 4.30
N HIS A 39 5.30 16.32 5.24
CA HIS A 39 4.07 16.93 5.76
C HIS A 39 3.31 17.78 4.73
N ASN A 40 3.99 18.22 3.68
CA ASN A 40 3.42 19.04 2.61
C ASN A 40 2.92 18.19 1.43
N TRP A 41 3.10 16.86 1.48
CA TRP A 41 2.68 16.00 0.39
C TRP A 41 1.16 16.02 0.23
N GLU A 42 0.71 16.04 -1.01
CA GLU A 42 -0.71 16.02 -1.33
C GLU A 42 -1.32 14.68 -0.90
N ILE A 43 -2.24 14.73 0.06
CA ILE A 43 -2.96 13.56 0.55
C ILE A 43 -4.20 13.39 -0.31
N LYS A 44 -4.23 12.32 -1.11
CA LYS A 44 -5.39 11.96 -1.93
C LYS A 44 -6.21 10.89 -1.25
N LYS A 45 -7.48 11.20 -0.97
CA LYS A 45 -8.46 10.17 -0.61
C LYS A 45 -8.75 9.33 -1.86
N VAL A 46 -8.54 8.03 -1.76
CA VAL A 46 -8.90 7.09 -2.81
C VAL A 46 -10.29 6.56 -2.54
N GLY A 47 -11.19 6.77 -3.50
CA GLY A 47 -12.49 6.11 -3.56
C GLY A 47 -12.39 4.77 -4.28
N GLU A 48 -13.33 3.87 -3.97
CA GLU A 48 -13.55 2.61 -4.70
C GLU A 48 -12.42 1.59 -4.68
N ALA A 49 -11.35 1.82 -3.90
CA ALA A 49 -10.37 0.79 -3.60
C ALA A 49 -11.08 -0.44 -3.03
N PRO A 50 -10.77 -1.65 -3.53
CA PRO A 50 -11.30 -2.88 -2.96
C PRO A 50 -10.99 -2.90 -1.47
N THR A 51 -11.93 -3.25 -0.62
CA THR A 51 -11.69 -3.37 0.82
C THR A 51 -11.71 -4.83 1.23
N GLN A 52 -11.03 -5.13 2.34
CA GLN A 52 -11.08 -6.46 2.94
C GLN A 52 -12.36 -6.58 3.77
N GLU A 53 -13.09 -7.70 3.62
CA GLU A 53 -14.34 -7.97 4.34
C GLU A 53 -14.13 -8.86 5.59
N GLY A 54 -12.91 -8.87 6.14
CA GLY A 54 -12.49 -9.69 7.29
C GLY A 54 -11.34 -10.68 7.00
N GLY A 55 -10.81 -11.31 8.04
CA GLY A 55 -9.74 -12.32 7.95
C GLY A 55 -8.30 -11.78 7.97
N ASP A 56 -7.34 -12.60 7.55
CA ASP A 56 -5.89 -12.35 7.68
C ASP A 56 -5.23 -11.83 6.39
N ASP A 57 -6.01 -11.25 5.47
CA ASP A 57 -5.56 -10.86 4.13
C ASP A 57 -5.08 -9.41 4.02
N CYS A 58 -5.08 -8.63 5.11
CA CYS A 58 -4.70 -7.21 5.08
C CYS A 58 -3.31 -6.98 4.46
N GLY A 59 -2.33 -7.83 4.78
CA GLY A 59 -0.99 -7.78 4.19
C GLY A 59 -0.98 -8.10 2.69
N VAL A 60 -1.85 -9.02 2.24
CA VAL A 60 -1.99 -9.37 0.81
C VAL A 60 -2.57 -8.19 0.03
N PHE A 61 -3.60 -7.54 0.57
CA PHE A 61 -4.18 -6.33 -0.03
C PHE A 61 -3.13 -5.21 -0.19
N VAL A 62 -2.33 -4.94 0.86
CA VAL A 62 -1.25 -3.95 0.81
C VAL A 62 -0.27 -4.23 -0.33
N LEU A 63 0.19 -5.48 -0.45
CA LEU A 63 1.12 -5.88 -1.52
C LEU A 63 0.51 -5.71 -2.91
N LYS A 64 -0.77 -6.08 -3.10
CA LYS A 64 -1.46 -5.91 -4.38
C LYS A 64 -1.71 -4.44 -4.72
N TYR A 65 -1.99 -3.58 -3.74
CA TYR A 65 -2.06 -2.13 -3.98
C TYR A 65 -0.72 -1.58 -4.46
N MET A 66 0.38 -1.94 -3.78
CA MET A 66 1.73 -1.51 -4.18
C MET A 66 2.05 -1.97 -5.61
N GLU A 67 1.73 -3.22 -5.96
CA GLU A 67 1.91 -3.74 -7.33
C GLU A 67 1.08 -2.94 -8.36
N ALA A 68 -0.18 -2.62 -8.06
CA ALA A 68 -1.05 -1.84 -8.95
C ALA A 68 -0.54 -0.40 -9.15
N ILE A 69 -0.11 0.26 -8.07
CA ILE A 69 0.44 1.62 -8.11
C ILE A 69 1.76 1.65 -8.88
N ALA A 70 2.64 0.67 -8.66
CA ALA A 70 3.93 0.59 -9.35
C ALA A 70 3.77 0.31 -10.85
N SER A 71 2.72 -0.43 -11.24
CA SER A 71 2.51 -0.87 -12.62
C SER A 71 1.71 0.12 -13.47
N ILE A 72 0.91 1.00 -12.87
CA ILE A 72 -0.08 1.82 -13.59
C ILE A 72 0.06 3.30 -13.24
N LYS A 73 0.29 4.13 -14.26
CA LYS A 73 0.43 5.59 -14.15
C LYS A 73 -0.82 6.30 -13.58
N ALA A 74 -2.00 5.68 -13.73
CA ALA A 74 -3.27 6.10 -13.14
C ALA A 74 -4.15 4.89 -12.81
N VAL A 75 -4.23 4.53 -11.53
CA VAL A 75 -4.96 3.34 -11.06
C VAL A 75 -6.47 3.64 -11.01
N SER A 76 -7.27 2.95 -11.83
CA SER A 76 -8.73 2.93 -11.69
C SER A 76 -9.14 1.79 -10.76
N TRP A 77 -9.41 2.12 -9.50
CA TRP A 77 -9.65 1.14 -8.44
C TRP A 77 -10.88 0.25 -8.65
N SER A 78 -11.90 0.76 -9.35
CA SER A 78 -13.10 0.01 -9.74
C SER A 78 -12.79 -1.26 -10.55
N THR A 79 -11.67 -1.28 -11.28
CA THR A 79 -11.20 -2.42 -12.08
C THR A 79 -10.82 -3.62 -11.21
N PHE A 80 -10.51 -3.39 -9.94
CA PHE A 80 -10.07 -4.40 -8.99
C PHE A 80 -11.20 -4.90 -8.06
N LYS A 81 -12.45 -4.49 -8.34
CA LYS A 81 -13.62 -5.02 -7.63
C LYS A 81 -13.59 -6.56 -7.66
N GLY A 82 -13.74 -7.17 -6.48
CA GLY A 82 -13.73 -8.63 -6.35
C GLY A 82 -12.38 -9.26 -5.98
N TRP A 83 -11.35 -8.46 -5.67
CA TRP A 83 -10.08 -8.98 -5.14
C TRP A 83 -10.25 -10.01 -4.02
N HIS A 84 -11.21 -9.82 -3.11
CA HIS A 84 -11.51 -10.77 -2.04
C HIS A 84 -11.73 -12.22 -2.54
N LYS A 85 -12.26 -12.40 -3.76
CA LYS A 85 -12.50 -13.74 -4.35
C LYS A 85 -11.21 -14.45 -4.76
N ASN A 86 -10.13 -13.69 -4.97
CA ASN A 86 -8.86 -14.17 -5.50
C ASN A 86 -7.76 -14.25 -4.43
N MET A 87 -8.06 -14.02 -3.16
CA MET A 87 -7.05 -13.93 -2.10
C MET A 87 -6.22 -15.20 -1.96
N SER A 88 -6.82 -16.39 -2.12
CA SER A 88 -6.09 -17.66 -2.12
C SER A 88 -5.03 -17.73 -3.23
N ILE A 89 -5.36 -17.23 -4.42
CA ILE A 89 -4.44 -17.17 -5.58
C ILE A 89 -3.34 -16.16 -5.30
N PHE A 90 -3.68 -14.95 -4.84
CA PHE A 90 -2.70 -13.92 -4.53
C PHE A 90 -1.70 -14.35 -3.45
N ARG A 91 -2.17 -15.05 -2.41
CA ARG A 91 -1.28 -15.65 -1.39
C ARG A 91 -0.29 -16.62 -2.02
N ALA A 92 -0.77 -17.52 -2.89
CA ALA A 92 0.10 -18.47 -3.58
C ALA A 92 1.13 -17.76 -4.49
N GLU A 93 0.71 -16.75 -5.24
CA GLU A 93 1.61 -15.94 -6.09
C GLU A 93 2.70 -15.25 -5.27
N ILE A 94 2.33 -14.61 -4.16
CA ILE A 94 3.27 -13.94 -3.25
C ILE A 94 4.25 -14.95 -2.67
N ALA A 95 3.78 -16.10 -2.19
CA ALA A 95 4.64 -17.15 -1.65
C ALA A 95 5.64 -17.65 -2.70
N VAL A 96 5.21 -17.91 -3.94
CA VAL A 96 6.10 -18.33 -5.03
C VAL A 96 7.13 -17.23 -5.35
N LYS A 97 6.71 -15.95 -5.41
CA LYS A 97 7.62 -14.81 -5.64
C LYS A 97 8.66 -14.70 -4.52
N MET A 98 8.26 -14.86 -3.25
CA MET A 98 9.18 -14.85 -2.11
C MET A 98 10.16 -16.03 -2.17
N ILE A 99 9.68 -17.25 -2.41
CA ILE A 99 10.54 -18.44 -2.55
C ILE A 99 11.56 -18.21 -3.67
N LYS A 100 11.12 -17.70 -4.83
CA LYS A 100 12.05 -17.36 -5.91
C LYS A 100 13.06 -16.31 -5.47
N LEU A 101 12.64 -15.24 -4.81
CA LEU A 101 13.56 -14.19 -4.36
C LEU A 101 14.63 -14.74 -3.40
N PHE A 102 14.24 -15.56 -2.42
CA PHE A 102 15.16 -16.09 -1.41
C PHE A 102 16.00 -17.28 -1.91
N CYS A 103 15.44 -18.14 -2.76
CA CYS A 103 16.14 -19.31 -3.29
C CYS A 103 16.93 -19.03 -4.58
N SER A 104 16.70 -17.91 -5.26
CA SER A 104 17.50 -17.49 -6.43
C SER A 104 18.73 -16.67 -6.03
N ILE A 105 18.99 -16.49 -4.74
CA ILE A 105 20.30 -16.04 -4.25
C ILE A 105 21.24 -17.25 -4.33
N LYS A 106 21.91 -17.39 -5.47
CA LYS A 106 23.15 -18.15 -5.64
C LYS A 106 24.22 -17.22 -6.15
#